data_AF-N6UJB9-F1
#
_entry.id   AF-N6UJB9-F1
#
_cell.length_a   1.000
_cell.length_b   1.000
_cell.length_c   1.000
_cell.angle_alpha   90.00
_cell.angle_beta   90.00
_cell.angle_gamma   90.00
#
_symmetry.space_group_name_H-M   'P 1'
#
loop_
_entity.id
_entity.type
_entity.pdbx_description
1 polymer ?
#
loop_
_entity_poly.entity_id
_entity_poly.type
_entity_poly.pdbx_seq_one_letter_code
_entity_poly.pdbx_strand_id
1 'polypeptide(L)' 'MPNVEIKAKVSNLSLLLERAEKLAGSEALVLKQHDTFYCTQKGRLKLRRLLD' A
#
# COMPACT_ATOMS: atom_id res chain seq x y z
N MET A 1 -14.21 15.42 3.09
CA MET A 1 -12.83 15.72 2.63
C MET A 1 -12.37 14.59 1.74
N PRO A 2 -11.65 14.85 0.63
CA PRO A 2 -11.08 13.78 -0.19
C PRO A 2 -9.94 13.10 0.57
N ASN A 3 -9.74 11.80 0.34
CA ASN A 3 -8.56 11.10 0.84
C ASN A 3 -7.32 11.65 0.11
N VAL A 4 -6.28 12.00 0.87
CA VAL A 4 -4.99 12.44 0.33
C VAL A 4 -3.95 11.36 0.62
N GLU A 5 -3.32 10.82 -0.42
CA GLU A 5 -2.33 9.76 -0.33
C GLU A 5 -1.10 10.13 -1.17
N ILE A 6 0.10 9.95 -0.61
CA ILE A 6 1.38 10.21 -1.30
C ILE A 6 2.07 8.86 -1.56
N LYS A 7 2.47 8.63 -2.81
CA LYS A 7 3.23 7.42 -3.22
C LYS A 7 4.57 7.83 -3.79
N ALA A 8 5.62 7.17 -3.33
CA ALA A 8 6.97 7.35 -3.84
C ALA A 8 7.58 6.00 -4.20
N LYS A 9 8.47 6.00 -5.19
CA LYS A 9 9.30 4.82 -5.50
C LYS A 9 10.32 4.65 -4.38
N VAL A 10 10.41 3.45 -3.83
CA VAL A 10 11.39 3.11 -2.80
C VAL A 10 12.65 2.55 -3.49
N SER A 11 13.80 3.19 -3.27
CA SER A 11 15.09 2.76 -3.82
C SER A 11 15.82 1.76 -2.92
N ASN A 12 15.58 1.81 -1.60
CA ASN A 12 16.16 0.91 -0.61
C ASN A 12 15.06 0.46 0.35
N LEU A 13 14.57 -0.78 0.16
CA LEU A 13 13.47 -1.33 0.95
C LEU A 13 13.88 -1.58 2.40
N SER A 14 15.08 -2.09 2.65
CA SER A 14 15.56 -2.41 4.01
C SER A 14 15.63 -1.16 4.89
N LEU A 15 16.19 -0.06 4.38
CA LEU A 15 16.25 1.21 5.11
C LEU A 15 14.85 1.79 5.40
N LEU A 16 13.91 1.62 4.46
CA LEU A 16 12.55 2.07 4.66
C LEU A 16 11.83 1.26 5.75
N LEU A 17 12.00 -0.05 5.75
CA LEU A 17 11.44 -0.95 6.76
C LEU A 17 11.97 -0.59 8.16
N GLU A 18 13.29 -0.48 8.34
CA GLU A 18 13.90 -0.10 9.62
C GLU A 18 13.30 1.21 10.18
N ARG A 19 13.18 2.24 9.32
CA ARG A 19 12.61 3.53 9.73
C ARG A 19 11.13 3.42 10.04
N ALA A 20 10.37 2.68 9.24
CA ALA A 20 8.93 2.51 9.45
C ALA A 20 8.64 1.76 10.76
N GLU A 21 9.37 0.69 11.04
CA GLU A 21 9.25 -0.09 12.29
C GLU A 21 9.61 0.75 13.50
N LYS A 22 10.72 1.51 13.43
CA LYS A 22 11.11 2.43 14.50
C LYS A 22 10.06 3.50 14.80
N LEU A 23 9.40 4.03 13.76
CA LEU A 23 8.34 5.03 13.91
C LEU A 23 7.03 4.43 14.43
N ALA A 24 6.68 3.22 13.99
CA ALA A 24 5.46 2.52 14.37
C ALA A 24 5.56 1.86 15.77
N GLY A 25 6.77 1.52 16.21
CA GLY A 25 6.99 0.73 17.43
C GLY A 25 6.58 -0.75 17.28
N SER A 26 6.45 -1.24 16.06
CA SER A 26 6.05 -2.61 15.75
C SER A 26 6.76 -3.12 14.49
N GLU A 27 6.86 -4.44 14.34
CA GLU A 27 7.39 -5.07 13.14
C GLU A 27 6.54 -4.76 11.90
N ALA A 28 7.19 -4.67 10.75
CA ALA A 28 6.51 -4.46 9.48
C ALA A 28 5.86 -5.76 9.01
N LEU A 29 4.62 -5.66 8.52
CA LEU A 29 3.88 -6.79 7.98
C LEU A 29 3.85 -6.74 6.45
N VAL A 30 4.14 -7.88 5.82
CA VAL A 30 3.94 -8.06 4.38
C VAL A 30 2.49 -8.44 4.12
N LEU A 31 1.72 -7.54 3.51
CA LEU A 31 0.34 -7.80 3.09
C LEU A 31 0.30 -8.25 1.63
N LYS A 32 -0.06 -9.51 1.38
CA LYS A 32 -0.35 -10.00 0.03
C LYS A 32 -1.70 -9.46 -0.43
N GLN A 33 -1.72 -8.83 -1.60
CA GLN A 33 -2.90 -8.16 -2.13
C GLN A 33 -3.19 -8.67 -3.54
N HIS A 34 -4.45 -9.06 -3.77
CA HIS A 34 -4.96 -9.32 -5.10
C HIS A 34 -5.93 -8.19 -5.47
N ASP A 35 -5.53 -7.36 -6.42
CA ASP A 35 -6.32 -6.23 -6.91
C ASP A 35 -6.98 -6.59 -8.25
N THR A 36 -8.32 -6.56 -8.29
CA THR A 36 -9.11 -6.69 -9.52
C THR A 36 -9.59 -5.30 -9.95
N PHE A 37 -9.26 -4.91 -11.18
CA PHE A 37 -9.65 -3.63 -11.77
C PHE A 37 -10.82 -3.84 -12.74
N TYR A 38 -11.81 -2.96 -12.67
CA TYR A 38 -12.99 -3.00 -13.54
C TYR A 38 -12.95 -1.84 -14.52
N CYS A 39 -13.41 -2.09 -15.75
CA CYS A 39 -13.60 -1.03 -16.73
C CYS A 39 -14.80 -0.18 -16.33
N THR A 40 -14.57 1.11 -16.10
CA THR A 40 -15.61 2.07 -15.69
C THR A 40 -15.56 3.31 -16.57
N GLN A 41 -16.72 3.90 -16.85
CA GLN A 41 -16.81 5.09 -17.70
C GLN A 41 -16.10 6.32 -17.11
N LYS A 42 -16.00 6.41 -15.77
CA LYS A 42 -15.32 7.48 -15.05
C LYS A 42 -14.58 6.94 -13.84
N GLY A 43 -13.37 7.44 -13.60
CA GLY A 43 -12.55 7.06 -12.45
C GLY A 43 -12.01 5.63 -12.54
N ARG A 44 -11.62 5.08 -11.38
CA ARG A 44 -11.04 3.75 -11.25
C ARG A 44 -11.77 2.97 -10.16
N LEU A 45 -12.41 1.87 -10.53
CA LEU A 45 -12.97 0.91 -9.59
C LEU A 45 -12.01 -0.27 -9.40
N LYS A 46 -11.70 -0.56 -8.13
CA LYS A 46 -10.79 -1.63 -7.74
C LYS A 46 -11.32 -2.38 -6.53
N LEU A 47 -11.43 -3.70 -6.66
CA LEU A 47 -11.65 -4.60 -5.53
C LEU A 47 -10.30 -5.15 -5.06
N ARG A 48 -9.97 -4.96 -3.78
CA ARG A 48 -8.77 -5.52 -3.15
C ARG A 48 -9.15 -6.67 -2.24
N ARG A 49 -8.56 -7.84 -2.47
CA ARG A 49 -8.60 -8.97 -1.54
C ARG A 49 -7.26 -9.06 -0.81
N LEU A 50 -7.31 -9.11 0.52
CA LEU A 50 -6.14 -9.44 1.33
C LEU A 50 -6.04 -10.97 1.38
N LEU A 51 -4.84 -11.49 1.16
CA LEU A 51 -4.56 -12.92 1.20
C LEU A 51 -3.71 -13.23 2.44
N ASP A 52 -3.87 -14.44 2.97
CA ASP A 52 -3.03 -14.97 4.06
C ASP A 52 -1.57 -15.22 3.63
#